data_AF-A0A674F5N9-F1
#
_entry.id   AF-A0A674F5N9-F1
#
_cell.length_a   1.000
_cell.length_b   1.000
_cell.length_c   1.000
_cell.angle_alpha   90.00
_cell.angle_beta   90.00
_cell.angle_gamma   90.00
#
_symmetry.space_group_name_H-M   'P 1'
#
loop_
_entity.id
_entity.type
_entity.pdbx_description
1 polymer ?
#
loop_
_entity_poly.entity_id
_entity_poly.type
_entity_poly.pdbx_seq_one_letter_code
_entity_poly.pdbx_strand_id
1 'polypeptide(L)' 'LEFETWKVKYGKTGKTYPSTVEEAKRKEIWLATRKMVTEHNKRAENGLESFTMGVNHFADLVWVCFQSH' A
#
# COMPACT_ATOMS: atom_id res chain seq x y z
N LEU A 1 -9.30 6.81 -9.10
CA LEU A 1 -9.75 7.63 -7.95
C LEU A 1 -9.38 7.04 -6.59
N GLU A 2 -9.18 5.72 -6.44
CA GLU A 2 -8.91 5.12 -5.11
C GLU A 2 -7.59 5.60 -4.44
N PHE A 3 -6.54 5.91 -5.22
CA PHE A 3 -5.29 6.48 -4.68
C PHE A 3 -5.51 7.88 -4.09
N GLU A 4 -6.34 8.71 -4.74
CA GLU A 4 -6.73 10.03 -4.22
C GLU A 4 -7.56 9.90 -2.94
N THR A 5 -8.52 8.96 -2.92
CA THR A 5 -9.32 8.67 -1.72
C THR A 5 -8.44 8.21 -0.56
N TRP A 6 -7.44 7.38 -0.82
CA TRP A 6 -6.47 6.97 0.20
C TRP A 6 -5.60 8.13 0.69
N LYS A 7 -5.13 9.02 -0.21
CA LYS A 7 -4.39 10.24 0.16
C LYS A 7 -5.23 11.13 1.09
N VAL A 8 -6.51 11.31 0.79
CA VAL A 8 -7.45 12.08 1.63
C VAL A 8 -7.70 11.38 2.97
N LYS A 9 -7.96 10.07 2.97
CA LYS A 9 -8.31 9.30 4.18
C LYS A 9 -7.18 9.24 5.22
N TYR A 10 -5.93 9.14 4.79
CA TYR A 10 -4.77 9.06 5.69
C TYR A 10 -4.09 10.41 5.94
N GLY A 11 -4.78 11.52 5.66
CA GLY A 11 -4.32 12.88 5.96
C GLY A 11 -3.08 13.30 5.16
N LYS A 12 -2.77 12.61 4.05
CA LYS A 12 -1.66 12.97 3.15
C LYS A 12 -2.03 14.07 2.16
N THR A 13 -3.01 14.89 2.47
CA THR A 13 -3.38 16.07 1.67
C THR A 13 -2.20 17.04 1.47
N GLY A 14 -1.11 16.89 2.23
CA GLY A 14 0.15 17.64 2.07
C GLY A 14 1.36 16.89 1.51
N LYS A 15 1.27 15.59 1.14
CA LYS A 15 2.39 14.92 0.44
C LYS A 15 2.32 15.24 -1.05
N THR A 16 2.67 16.46 -1.41
CA THR A 16 3.09 16.77 -2.78
C THR A 16 4.39 16.01 -3.04
N TYR A 17 4.30 14.95 -3.85
CA TYR A 17 5.50 14.31 -4.36
C TYR A 17 6.27 15.35 -5.21
N PRO A 18 7.59 15.48 -5.04
CA PRO A 18 8.39 16.47 -5.76
C PRO A 18 8.30 16.32 -7.29
N SER A 19 8.01 15.10 -7.77
CA SER A 19 7.98 14.76 -9.20
C SER A 19 6.84 13.81 -9.53
N THR A 20 6.29 13.95 -10.74
CA THR A 20 5.29 13.03 -11.32
C THR A 20 5.82 11.60 -11.44
N VAL A 21 7.13 11.42 -11.61
CA VAL A 21 7.80 10.12 -11.65
C VAL A 21 7.78 9.45 -10.28
N GLU A 22 7.99 10.21 -9.21
CA GLU A 22 7.89 9.70 -7.85
C GLU A 22 6.45 9.36 -7.50
N GLU A 23 5.48 10.19 -7.90
CA GLU A 23 4.06 9.88 -7.71
C GLU A 23 3.66 8.58 -8.42
N ALA A 24 4.10 8.39 -9.67
CA ALA A 24 3.85 7.16 -10.42
C ALA A 24 4.43 5.92 -9.71
N LYS A 25 5.70 5.97 -9.27
CA LYS A 25 6.31 4.90 -8.48
C LYS A 25 5.55 4.63 -7.18
N ARG A 26 5.18 5.67 -6.44
CA ARG A 26 4.47 5.54 -5.15
C ARG A 26 3.08 4.95 -5.35
N LYS A 27 2.41 5.29 -6.45
CA LYS A 27 1.14 4.69 -6.85
C LYS A 27 1.30 3.20 -7.19
N GLU A 28 2.35 2.80 -7.91
CA GLU A 28 2.63 1.39 -8.17
C GLU A 28 2.87 0.60 -6.89
N ILE A 29 3.66 1.16 -5.96
CA ILE A 29 3.92 0.56 -4.65
C ILE A 29 2.62 0.39 -3.86
N TRP A 30 1.78 1.42 -3.85
CA TRP A 30 0.48 1.38 -3.18
C TRP A 30 -0.45 0.31 -3.75
N LEU A 31 -0.45 0.14 -5.08
CA LEU A 31 -1.20 -0.93 -5.73
C LEU A 31 -0.67 -2.32 -5.35
N ALA A 32 0.65 -2.49 -5.30
CA ALA A 32 1.28 -3.75 -4.87
C ALA A 32 0.93 -4.08 -3.41
N THR A 33 1.04 -3.11 -2.49
CA THR A 33 0.65 -3.30 -1.09
C THR A 33 -0.82 -3.65 -0.94
N ARG A 34 -1.72 -3.00 -1.70
CA ARG A 34 -3.15 -3.35 -1.69
C ARG A 34 -3.40 -4.78 -2.13
N LYS A 35 -2.71 -5.23 -3.17
CA LYS A 35 -2.83 -6.62 -3.65
C LYS A 35 -2.39 -7.59 -2.56
N MET A 36 -1.23 -7.35 -1.95
CA MET A 36 -0.70 -8.18 -0.87
C MET A 36 -1.64 -8.23 0.34
N VAL A 37 -2.18 -7.08 0.76
CA VAL A 37 -3.17 -7.00 1.85
C VAL A 37 -4.44 -7.79 1.51
N THR A 38 -4.91 -7.70 0.26
CA THR A 38 -6.10 -8.43 -0.19
C THR A 38 -5.85 -9.94 -0.19
N GLU A 39 -4.68 -10.38 -0.66
CA GLU A 39 -4.30 -11.80 -0.66
C GLU A 39 -4.11 -12.34 0.75
N HIS A 40 -3.48 -11.57 1.64
CA HIS A 40 -3.32 -11.95 3.05
C HIS A 40 -4.67 -12.00 3.78
N ASN A 41 -5.57 -11.03 3.55
CA ASN A 41 -6.90 -11.06 4.15
C ASN A 41 -7.74 -12.25 3.66
N LYS A 42 -7.64 -12.61 2.36
CA LYS A 42 -8.26 -13.85 1.85
C LYS A 42 -7.70 -15.09 2.52
N ARG A 43 -6.40 -15.14 2.80
CA ARG A 43 -5.77 -16.23 3.56
C ARG A 43 -6.27 -16.25 5.01
N ALA A 44 -6.38 -15.10 5.65
CA ALA A 44 -6.95 -14.96 7.00
C ALA A 44 -8.40 -15.44 7.07
N GLU A 45 -9.23 -15.09 6.09
CA GLU A 45 -10.62 -15.57 5.98
C GLU A 45 -10.70 -17.10 5.82
N ASN A 46 -9.73 -17.70 5.13
CA ASN A 46 -9.60 -19.16 5.03
C ASN A 46 -8.98 -19.80 6.28
N GLY A 47 -8.72 -19.04 7.35
CA GLY A 47 -8.10 -19.52 8.58
C GLY A 47 -6.60 -19.83 8.47
N LEU A 48 -5.93 -19.40 7.39
CA LEU A 48 -4.50 -19.60 7.17
C LEU A 48 -3.62 -18.55 7.85
N GLU A 49 -4.21 -17.43 8.29
CA GLU A 49 -3.51 -16.32 8.95
C GLU A 49 -4.31 -15.85 10.17
N SER A 50 -3.62 -15.55 11.26
CA SER A 50 -4.24 -15.17 12.54
C SER A 50 -4.59 -13.69 12.66
N PHE A 51 -4.24 -12.89 11.65
CA PHE A 51 -4.45 -11.45 11.65
C PHE A 51 -4.80 -10.96 10.25
N THR A 52 -5.50 -9.83 10.17
CA THR A 52 -5.83 -9.16 8.91
C THR A 52 -4.96 -7.93 8.75
N MET A 53 -4.50 -7.68 7.52
CA MET A 53 -3.77 -6.46 7.20
C MET A 53 -4.72 -5.37 6.67
N GLY A 54 -4.32 -4.12 6.89
CA GLY A 54 -5.04 -2.95 6.40
C GLY A 54 -4.11 -2.00 5.67
N VAL A 55 -4.62 -1.34 4.63
CA VAL A 55 -3.87 -0.37 3.82
C VAL A 55 -3.68 0.91 4.63
N ASN A 56 -2.62 1.01 5.41
CA ASN A 56 -2.37 2.14 6.32
C ASN A 56 -1.58 3.28 5.62
N HIS A 57 -1.16 4.31 6.38
CA HIS A 57 -0.36 5.43 5.87
C HIS A 57 1.02 4.99 5.31
N PHE A 58 1.48 3.79 5.67
CA PHE A 58 2.71 3.15 5.16
C PHE A 58 2.47 2.36 3.87
N ALA A 59 1.26 2.38 3.28
CA ALA A 59 1.00 1.62 2.07
C ALA A 59 1.75 2.13 0.82
N ASP A 60 2.31 3.34 0.82
CA ASP A 60 3.23 3.85 -0.20
C ASP A 60 4.72 3.72 0.21
N LEU A 61 4.97 3.22 1.43
CA LEU A 61 6.30 2.97 1.93
C LEU A 61 6.66 1.55 1.55
N VAL A 62 7.52 1.50 0.54
CA VAL A 62 8.05 0.28 0.00
C VAL A 62 8.77 -0.46 1.12
N TRP A 63 8.23 -1.59 1.57
CA TRP A 63 9.04 -2.64 2.15
C TRP A 63 9.80 -3.32 1.00
N VAL A 64 10.61 -2.55 0.26
CA VAL A 64 11.72 -3.15 -0.52
C VAL A 64 12.77 -3.46 0.53
N CYS A 65 12.51 -4.53 1.28
CA CYS A 65 13.54 -5.22 2.01
C CYS A 65 13.36 -6.70 1.69
N PHE A 66 14.40 -7.29 1.11
CA PHE A 66 14.61 -8.71 0.82
C PHE A 66 13.91 -9.34 -0.39
N GLN A 67 14.22 -8.83 -1.60
CA GLN A 67 14.73 -9.75 -2.62
C GLN A 67 16.25 -9.56 -2.71
N SER A 68 16.96 -9.87 -1.62
CA SER A 68 18.36 -10.29 -1.78
C SER A 68 18.29 -11.72 -2.30
N HIS A 69 18.72 -11.89 -3.54
CA HIS A 69 19.07 -13.20 -4.08
C HIS A 69 20.30 -13.74 -3.35
#